data_AF-A0AAD7SXG1-F1
#
_entry.id   AF-A0AAD7SXG1-F1
#
_cell.length_a   1.000
_cell.length_b   1.000
_cell.length_c   1.000
_cell.angle_alpha   90.00
_cell.angle_beta   90.00
_cell.angle_gamma   90.00
#
_symmetry.space_group_name_H-M   'P 1'
#
loop_
_entity.id
_entity.type
_entity.pdbx_description
1 polymer ?
#
loop_
_entity_poly.entity_id
_entity_poly.type
_entity_poly.pdbx_seq_one_letter_code
_entity_poly.pdbx_strand_id
1 'polypeptide(L)'
;MLQVKQRARVLIAPVDTFNCCSRPPASQPPAETSGGLTLVLPRHGTPVLPQRTEEKSSPQFLSEAQLEVSSSCDPDCHKQAPLPSYWDLREYLSYETLHSNGSLMETAVGIYGFNPADLRRDAQSHSRAKRQIYGPDSRFSIVGQDFLLNYPFSTAVKVSTGCTGTLVGDRHVMTAAHCVHDGKTYVKGAQRLRVGFLKPRQRDAPPTNRSSSANRPDKMKFQWIRVKRTHVPKGWIKGNANEIGMDYDYALLELKKAHKRRYMKIGVSPPARQLPGHRVQFSGFDNDRQGQLVFRFCKAHEETYDLLYQHCDAQPGASGSGVYARMWNRRQRRWERKVIGIFSGHQWVDRNGASEEFNVAVRVTPLKYAQICYWIKGNYVDCRDG
;
A
#
# COMPACT_ATOMS: atom_id res chain seq x y z
N MET A 1 3.94 -69.46 33.74
CA MET A 1 5.06 -70.00 32.94
C MET A 1 5.63 -68.90 32.05
N LEU A 2 6.93 -68.68 32.22
CA LEU A 2 7.93 -67.86 31.51
C LEU A 2 7.55 -66.65 30.63
N GLN A 3 8.17 -65.52 31.00
CA GLN A 3 8.60 -64.40 30.16
C GLN A 3 9.62 -64.81 29.10
N VAL A 4 9.67 -64.08 27.97
CA VAL A 4 10.96 -63.67 27.37
C VAL A 4 10.88 -62.22 26.89
N LYS A 5 11.70 -61.38 27.53
CA LYS A 5 12.17 -60.07 27.07
C LYS A 5 13.32 -60.30 26.09
N GLN A 6 13.43 -59.49 25.04
CA GLN A 6 14.72 -59.27 24.36
C GLN A 6 15.13 -57.80 24.43
N ARG A 7 16.21 -57.57 25.18
CA ARG A 7 17.14 -56.44 25.12
C ARG A 7 18.45 -56.99 24.54
N ALA A 8 19.10 -56.27 23.63
CA ALA A 8 20.56 -56.27 23.44
C ALA A 8 20.90 -55.06 22.58
N ARG A 9 21.58 -54.02 23.09
CA ARG A 9 23.02 -53.86 23.44
C ARG A 9 23.86 -53.35 22.25
N VAL A 10 24.39 -52.15 22.49
CA VAL A 10 25.46 -51.45 21.79
C VAL A 10 26.77 -52.26 21.83
N LEU A 11 27.55 -52.21 20.76
CA LEU A 11 29.00 -52.47 20.74
C LEU A 11 29.70 -51.47 19.80
N ILE A 12 30.88 -51.04 20.23
CA ILE A 12 31.71 -49.92 19.75
C ILE A 12 33.05 -50.46 19.22
N ALA A 13 33.66 -49.72 18.28
CA ALA A 13 35.09 -49.63 17.90
C ALA A 13 35.72 -50.77 17.04
N PRO A 14 36.86 -50.53 16.32
CA PRO A 14 37.83 -49.39 16.37
C PRO A 14 38.03 -48.67 15.01
N VAL A 15 38.36 -47.36 14.97
CA VAL A 15 39.69 -46.70 15.00
C VAL A 15 40.71 -47.30 14.03
N ASP A 16 41.04 -46.54 12.97
CA ASP A 16 42.41 -46.44 12.49
C ASP A 16 42.70 -45.03 11.95
N THR A 17 43.85 -44.56 12.41
CA THR A 17 44.54 -43.28 12.21
C THR A 17 45.10 -43.11 10.80
N PHE A 18 45.24 -41.88 10.29
CA PHE A 18 46.54 -41.39 9.76
C PHE A 18 46.58 -39.87 9.55
N ASN A 19 47.77 -39.34 9.80
CA ASN A 19 48.19 -37.97 10.10
C ASN A 19 48.18 -36.94 8.94
N CYS A 20 47.93 -35.69 9.37
CA CYS A 20 48.63 -34.42 9.11
C CYS A 20 49.46 -34.18 7.84
N CYS A 21 49.15 -33.05 7.18
CA CYS A 21 50.18 -32.12 6.67
C CYS A 21 49.78 -30.66 6.92
N SER A 22 50.70 -29.94 7.56
CA SER A 22 50.64 -28.55 8.02
C SER A 22 51.10 -27.58 6.93
N ARG A 23 50.49 -26.39 6.81
CA ARG A 23 51.05 -25.20 6.14
C ARG A 23 50.55 -23.89 6.82
N PRO A 24 51.30 -22.78 6.71
CA PRO A 24 51.74 -21.93 7.84
C PRO A 24 50.91 -20.64 8.03
N PRO A 25 51.14 -19.86 9.11
CA PRO A 25 50.43 -18.61 9.37
C PRO A 25 51.13 -17.35 8.82
N ALA A 26 50.29 -16.32 8.67
CA ALA A 26 50.56 -14.88 8.72
C ALA A 26 50.97 -14.12 7.44
N SER A 27 50.14 -13.15 7.07
CA SER A 27 50.57 -11.78 6.77
C SER A 27 49.40 -10.81 6.98
N GLN A 28 49.48 -9.99 8.04
CA GLN A 28 48.63 -8.81 8.24
C GLN A 28 49.05 -7.71 7.24
N PRO A 29 48.12 -6.98 6.61
CA PRO A 29 48.45 -5.74 5.90
C PRO A 29 48.53 -4.56 6.90
N PRO A 30 49.23 -3.48 6.55
CA PRO A 30 49.63 -2.43 7.48
C PRO A 30 48.48 -1.51 7.86
N ALA A 31 48.60 -0.92 9.05
CA ALA A 31 47.76 0.15 9.51
C ALA A 31 48.10 1.44 8.75
N GLU A 32 47.16 1.92 7.93
CA GLU A 32 47.14 3.31 7.47
C GLU A 32 46.01 4.07 8.18
N THR A 33 46.43 4.99 9.03
CA THR A 33 45.64 6.09 9.56
C THR A 33 45.40 7.12 8.47
N SER A 34 44.15 7.25 8.02
CA SER A 34 43.65 8.51 7.45
C SER A 34 42.15 8.60 7.68
N GLY A 35 41.74 9.62 8.43
CA GLY A 35 40.36 9.90 8.76
C GLY A 35 39.53 10.17 7.52
N GLY A 36 38.44 9.42 7.40
CA GLY A 36 37.35 9.66 6.48
C GLY A 36 36.17 8.86 6.98
N LEU A 37 35.15 9.55 7.51
CA LEU A 37 33.92 8.91 7.96
C LEU A 37 33.16 8.41 6.72
N THR A 38 33.56 7.27 6.17
CA THR A 38 32.80 6.61 5.10
C THR A 38 31.56 6.03 5.75
N LEU A 39 30.43 6.70 5.55
CA LEU A 39 29.10 6.17 5.88
C LEU A 39 28.89 4.87 5.09
N VAL A 40 29.25 3.73 5.70
CA VAL A 40 28.89 2.42 5.21
C VAL A 40 27.38 2.29 5.40
N LEU A 41 26.61 2.62 4.37
CA LEU A 41 25.16 2.39 4.34
C LEU A 41 24.93 0.87 4.46
N PRO A 42 24.19 0.40 5.48
CA PRO A 42 23.91 -1.03 5.62
C PRO A 42 23.09 -1.53 4.41
N ARG A 43 23.39 -2.76 3.99
CA ARG A 43 22.90 -3.49 2.81
C ARG A 43 21.38 -3.72 2.69
N HIS A 44 20.53 -3.02 3.43
CA HIS A 44 19.09 -3.27 3.43
C HIS A 44 18.27 -1.98 3.30
N GLY A 45 17.81 -1.77 2.06
CA GLY A 45 16.84 -0.75 1.65
C GLY A 45 17.47 0.39 0.82
N THR A 46 16.75 0.82 -0.20
CA THR A 46 17.05 2.01 -1.00
C THR A 46 16.30 3.21 -0.39
N PRO A 47 16.97 4.11 0.34
CA PRO A 47 16.33 5.31 0.88
C PRO A 47 15.89 6.30 -0.20
N VAL A 48 14.70 6.86 0.00
CA VAL A 48 14.19 8.04 -0.71
C VAL A 48 14.08 9.16 0.31
N LEU A 49 14.92 10.19 0.19
CA LEU A 49 15.06 11.25 1.19
C LEU A 49 14.81 12.63 0.61
N PRO A 50 14.22 13.57 1.37
CA PRO A 50 14.08 14.95 0.94
C PRO A 50 15.46 15.62 0.84
N GLN A 51 15.65 16.42 -0.21
CA GLN A 51 16.88 17.18 -0.45
C GLN A 51 16.65 18.69 -0.40
N ARG A 52 15.58 19.16 -1.03
CA ARG A 52 15.22 20.57 -1.08
C ARG A 52 13.71 20.71 -1.00
N THR A 53 13.25 21.66 -0.19
CA THR A 53 11.83 21.99 -0.07
C THR A 53 11.64 23.47 -0.39
N GLU A 54 10.68 23.76 -1.26
CA GLU A 54 10.37 25.10 -1.75
C GLU A 54 8.88 25.38 -1.61
N GLU A 55 8.51 26.63 -1.35
CA GLU A 55 7.12 27.05 -1.31
C GLU A 55 6.58 27.27 -2.74
N LYS A 56 5.34 26.84 -2.99
CA LYS A 56 4.62 27.07 -4.24
C LYS A 56 3.44 28.01 -4.03
N SER A 57 2.90 28.52 -5.13
CA SER A 57 1.61 29.22 -5.11
C SER A 57 0.51 28.31 -4.54
N SER A 58 -0.34 28.89 -3.70
CA SER A 58 -1.47 28.18 -3.12
C SER A 58 -2.48 27.80 -4.21
N PRO A 59 -3.00 26.56 -4.22
CA PRO A 59 -3.98 26.12 -5.21
C PRO A 59 -5.35 26.77 -4.98
N GLN A 60 -6.16 26.84 -6.04
CA GLN A 60 -7.46 27.53 -6.00
C GLN A 60 -8.62 26.65 -5.47
N PHE A 61 -8.45 25.32 -5.44
CA PHE A 61 -9.44 24.35 -4.93
C PHE A 61 -10.81 24.37 -5.63
N LEU A 62 -10.83 24.59 -6.95
CA LEU A 62 -12.07 24.71 -7.73
C LEU A 62 -12.53 23.39 -8.37
N SER A 63 -11.61 22.47 -8.66
CA SER A 63 -11.94 21.22 -9.36
C SER A 63 -12.68 20.23 -8.47
N GLU A 64 -13.55 19.40 -9.06
CA GLU A 64 -14.23 18.34 -8.32
C GLU A 64 -13.32 17.12 -8.14
N ALA A 65 -13.60 16.31 -7.12
CA ALA A 65 -12.88 15.06 -6.92
C ALA A 65 -13.33 14.05 -7.97
N GLN A 66 -12.39 13.58 -8.80
CA GLN A 66 -12.64 12.57 -9.80
C GLN A 66 -12.72 11.19 -9.12
N LEU A 67 -13.94 10.67 -8.89
CA LEU A 67 -14.13 9.40 -8.17
C LEU A 67 -13.91 8.15 -9.04
N GLU A 68 -13.76 8.36 -10.35
CA GLU A 68 -13.46 7.33 -11.34
C GLU A 68 -12.27 7.77 -12.18
N VAL A 69 -11.19 7.00 -12.10
CA VAL A 69 -10.03 7.18 -12.97
C VAL A 69 -10.03 6.01 -13.95
N SER A 70 -10.04 6.36 -15.23
CA SER A 70 -9.78 5.45 -16.33
C SER A 70 -8.51 5.87 -17.04
N SER A 71 -7.82 4.89 -17.61
CA SER A 71 -6.68 5.13 -18.49
C SER A 71 -6.87 4.36 -19.78
N SER A 72 -6.33 4.95 -20.85
CA SER A 72 -6.26 4.35 -22.17
C SER A 72 -5.09 3.37 -22.31
N CYS A 73 -4.15 3.31 -21.35
CA CYS A 73 -3.00 2.42 -21.39
C CYS A 73 -3.34 1.09 -20.70
N ASP A 74 -3.38 0.03 -21.49
CA ASP A 74 -3.61 -1.33 -21.02
C ASP A 74 -2.37 -1.93 -20.31
N PRO A 75 -2.45 -3.13 -19.70
CA PRO A 75 -1.29 -3.78 -19.07
C PRO A 75 -0.10 -3.96 -19.99
N ASP A 76 -0.32 -4.18 -21.29
CA ASP A 76 0.74 -4.47 -22.25
C ASP A 76 1.44 -3.18 -22.70
N CYS A 77 0.70 -2.07 -22.79
CA CYS A 77 1.20 -0.71 -22.90
C CYS A 77 2.11 -0.35 -21.70
N HIS A 78 1.66 -0.58 -20.46
CA HIS A 78 2.49 -0.34 -19.27
C HIS A 78 3.74 -1.23 -19.20
N LYS A 79 3.67 -2.48 -19.71
CA LYS A 79 4.85 -3.38 -19.77
C LYS A 79 5.85 -2.96 -20.85
N GLN A 80 5.37 -2.35 -21.95
CA GLN A 80 6.20 -1.87 -23.05
C GLN A 80 6.72 -0.44 -22.84
N ALA A 81 6.10 0.31 -21.92
CA ALA A 81 6.53 1.65 -21.57
C ALA A 81 8.03 1.67 -21.20
N PRO A 82 8.77 2.69 -21.68
CA PRO A 82 10.19 2.78 -21.40
C PRO A 82 10.41 2.86 -19.88
N LEU A 83 11.36 2.07 -19.40
CA LEU A 83 11.73 2.12 -17.98
C LEU A 83 12.25 3.53 -17.64
N PRO A 84 11.78 4.12 -16.53
CA PRO A 84 12.18 5.45 -16.15
C PRO A 84 13.69 5.51 -15.83
N SER A 85 14.34 6.58 -16.25
CA SER A 85 15.71 6.85 -15.84
C SER A 85 15.78 7.18 -14.34
N TYR A 86 16.99 7.21 -13.79
CA TYR A 86 17.20 7.67 -12.40
C TYR A 86 16.63 9.08 -12.17
N TRP A 87 16.79 9.98 -13.15
CA TRP A 87 16.29 11.36 -13.03
C TRP A 87 14.77 11.42 -13.11
N ASP A 88 14.15 10.59 -13.95
CA ASP A 88 12.69 10.47 -14.02
C ASP A 88 12.14 9.96 -12.69
N LEU A 89 12.73 8.91 -12.11
CA LEU A 89 12.32 8.39 -10.80
C LEU A 89 12.45 9.45 -9.70
N ARG A 90 13.56 10.19 -9.69
CA ARG A 90 13.78 11.28 -8.74
C ARG A 90 12.69 12.34 -8.86
N GLU A 91 12.32 12.67 -10.08
CA GLU A 91 11.27 13.65 -10.35
C GLU A 91 9.89 13.11 -9.96
N TYR A 92 9.54 11.87 -10.31
CA TYR A 92 8.24 11.27 -10.00
C TYR A 92 8.03 11.02 -8.50
N LEU A 93 9.11 10.69 -7.77
CA LEU A 93 9.11 10.51 -6.32
C LEU A 93 9.34 11.81 -5.54
N SER A 94 9.64 12.91 -6.22
CA SER A 94 9.48 14.23 -5.60
C SER A 94 7.99 14.45 -5.33
N TYR A 95 7.62 15.29 -4.38
CA TYR A 95 6.22 15.36 -3.94
C TYR A 95 5.82 16.75 -3.49
N GLU A 96 4.53 17.01 -3.56
CA GLU A 96 3.91 18.18 -2.97
C GLU A 96 3.35 17.85 -1.58
N THR A 97 3.38 18.84 -0.70
CA THR A 97 2.78 18.80 0.63
C THR A 97 1.80 19.96 0.79
N LEU A 98 0.51 19.65 0.77
CA LEU A 98 -0.54 20.62 1.08
C LEU A 98 -0.80 20.63 2.58
N HIS A 99 -0.66 21.80 3.21
CA HIS A 99 -0.96 21.99 4.62
C HIS A 99 -2.40 22.47 4.86
N SER A 100 -2.95 22.19 6.04
CA SER A 100 -4.33 22.57 6.39
C SER A 100 -4.59 24.08 6.51
N ASN A 101 -3.54 24.91 6.49
CA ASN A 101 -3.63 26.38 6.37
C ASN A 101 -3.71 26.84 4.90
N GLY A 102 -3.53 25.94 3.93
CA GLY A 102 -3.50 26.24 2.50
C GLY A 102 -2.09 26.36 1.89
N SER A 103 -1.03 26.42 2.70
CA SER A 103 0.33 26.51 2.15
C SER A 103 0.72 25.24 1.41
N LEU A 104 1.35 25.40 0.26
CA LEU A 104 1.78 24.31 -0.61
C LEU A 104 3.30 24.31 -0.71
N MET A 105 3.91 23.17 -0.42
CA MET A 105 5.37 22.99 -0.50
C MET A 105 5.69 21.91 -1.53
N GLU A 106 6.69 22.14 -2.38
CA GLU A 106 7.31 21.10 -3.19
C GLU A 106 8.55 20.57 -2.48
N THR A 107 8.76 19.25 -2.50
CA THR A 107 9.99 18.64 -1.99
C THR A 107 10.62 17.77 -3.05
N ALA A 108 11.81 18.19 -3.48
CA ALA A 108 12.70 17.40 -4.32
C ALA A 108 13.37 16.31 -3.48
N VAL A 109 13.43 15.09 -4.01
CA VAL A 109 14.03 13.94 -3.30
C VAL A 109 15.35 13.50 -3.93
N GLY A 110 16.12 12.72 -3.18
CA GLY A 110 17.25 11.92 -3.66
C GLY A 110 17.00 10.45 -3.39
N ILE A 111 17.46 9.58 -4.30
CA ILE A 111 17.37 8.13 -4.18
C ILE A 111 18.79 7.60 -4.00
N TYR A 112 19.12 6.99 -2.86
CA TYR A 112 20.48 6.53 -2.58
C TYR A 112 20.57 5.01 -2.58
N GLY A 113 21.68 4.46 -3.09
CA GLY A 113 21.88 3.01 -3.13
C GLY A 113 20.87 2.28 -4.04
N PHE A 114 20.40 2.95 -5.10
CA PHE A 114 19.53 2.38 -6.12
C PHE A 114 20.29 2.19 -7.43
N ASN A 115 20.14 1.03 -8.07
CA ASN A 115 20.55 0.85 -9.45
C ASN A 115 19.31 0.71 -10.34
N PRO A 116 19.08 1.60 -11.33
CA PRO A 116 17.97 1.46 -12.28
C PRO A 116 17.92 0.11 -13.00
N ALA A 117 19.05 -0.60 -13.13
CA ALA A 117 19.10 -1.96 -13.66
C ALA A 117 18.31 -2.98 -12.82
N ASP A 118 18.02 -2.70 -11.55
CA ASP A 118 17.20 -3.56 -10.69
C ASP A 118 15.73 -3.59 -11.17
N LEU A 119 15.22 -2.51 -11.79
CA LEU A 119 13.88 -2.48 -12.39
C LEU A 119 13.73 -3.49 -13.55
N ARG A 120 14.81 -3.72 -14.30
CA ARG A 120 14.81 -4.67 -15.44
C ARG A 120 14.65 -6.12 -14.97
N ARG A 121 15.18 -6.47 -13.79
CA ARG A 121 15.07 -7.83 -13.24
C ARG A 121 13.64 -8.14 -12.81
N ASP A 122 12.93 -7.17 -12.25
CA ASP A 122 11.53 -7.34 -11.84
C ASP A 122 10.58 -7.37 -13.04
N ALA A 123 10.87 -6.60 -14.11
CA ALA A 123 10.08 -6.60 -15.34
C ALA A 123 10.20 -7.91 -16.16
N GLN A 124 11.33 -8.63 -16.06
CA GLN A 124 11.60 -9.89 -16.78
C GLN A 124 10.95 -11.15 -16.16
N SER A 125 10.21 -11.01 -15.06
CA SER A 125 9.41 -12.09 -14.48
C SER A 125 8.20 -12.42 -15.40
N HIS A 126 8.44 -13.18 -16.48
CA HIS A 126 7.41 -13.52 -17.46
C HIS A 126 6.30 -14.37 -16.84
N SER A 127 5.12 -13.74 -16.74
CA SER A 127 3.89 -14.37 -16.31
C SER A 127 3.03 -14.76 -17.52
N ARG A 128 3.08 -16.01 -18.01
CA ARG A 128 2.06 -16.54 -18.94
C ARG A 128 0.71 -16.65 -18.22
N ALA A 129 -0.26 -15.83 -18.59
CA ALA A 129 -1.64 -15.89 -18.10
C ALA A 129 -2.45 -16.98 -18.84
N LYS A 130 -3.37 -17.63 -18.11
CA LYS A 130 -4.43 -18.48 -18.70
C LYS A 130 -5.79 -17.90 -18.30
N ARG A 131 -6.67 -17.79 -19.29
CA ARG A 131 -8.03 -17.26 -19.26
C ARG A 131 -8.92 -17.96 -18.23
N GLN A 132 -9.75 -17.20 -17.50
CA GLN A 132 -11.01 -17.72 -16.95
C GLN A 132 -12.03 -16.59 -16.66
N ILE A 133 -13.28 -16.88 -17.03
CA ILE A 133 -14.45 -16.00 -17.18
C ILE A 133 -15.06 -15.60 -15.83
N TYR A 134 -15.62 -14.39 -15.74
CA TYR A 134 -16.31 -13.88 -14.54
C TYR A 134 -17.78 -14.30 -14.45
N GLY A 135 -18.18 -14.67 -13.23
CA GLY A 135 -19.55 -14.97 -12.81
C GLY A 135 -20.19 -13.81 -12.01
N PRO A 136 -21.23 -14.06 -11.20
CA PRO A 136 -22.04 -13.02 -10.53
C PRO A 136 -21.31 -12.26 -9.40
N ASP A 137 -21.78 -11.03 -9.08
CA ASP A 137 -21.25 -10.07 -8.06
C ASP A 137 -20.79 -10.75 -6.76
N SER A 138 -19.52 -10.55 -6.41
CA SER A 138 -18.86 -11.20 -5.27
C SER A 138 -18.68 -10.28 -4.03
N ARG A 139 -19.30 -9.09 -4.04
CA ARG A 139 -19.20 -8.11 -2.94
C ARG A 139 -20.07 -8.47 -1.75
N PHE A 140 -19.46 -8.57 -0.57
CA PHE A 140 -20.18 -8.78 0.69
C PHE A 140 -20.22 -7.48 1.51
N SER A 141 -21.43 -6.98 1.80
CA SER A 141 -21.59 -5.94 2.83
C SER A 141 -21.27 -6.56 4.18
N ILE A 142 -20.41 -5.92 4.97
CA ILE A 142 -20.17 -6.37 6.34
C ILE A 142 -21.36 -5.95 7.19
N VAL A 143 -22.17 -6.93 7.58
CA VAL A 143 -23.34 -6.73 8.44
C VAL A 143 -22.95 -7.03 9.89
N GLY A 144 -23.27 -6.12 10.81
CA GLY A 144 -23.00 -6.28 12.25
C GLY A 144 -21.94 -5.31 12.77
N GLN A 145 -22.27 -4.62 13.87
CA GLN A 145 -21.40 -3.58 14.45
C GLN A 145 -20.05 -4.14 14.93
N ASP A 146 -20.06 -5.35 15.51
CA ASP A 146 -18.87 -5.98 16.04
C ASP A 146 -17.83 -6.23 14.95
N PHE A 147 -18.23 -6.68 13.76
CA PHE A 147 -17.29 -6.89 12.66
C PHE A 147 -16.73 -5.57 12.12
N LEU A 148 -17.59 -4.55 11.91
CA LEU A 148 -17.20 -3.25 11.36
C LEU A 148 -16.15 -2.52 12.21
N LEU A 149 -16.19 -2.70 13.53
CA LEU A 149 -15.28 -2.04 14.48
C LEU A 149 -14.03 -2.86 14.80
N ASN A 150 -13.96 -4.10 14.30
CA ASN A 150 -12.82 -4.98 14.50
C ASN A 150 -11.82 -4.92 13.35
N TYR A 151 -10.55 -5.21 13.67
CA TYR A 151 -9.50 -5.37 12.67
C TYR A 151 -9.77 -6.62 11.82
N PRO A 152 -9.64 -6.58 10.48
CA PRO A 152 -9.04 -5.52 9.67
C PRO A 152 -10.01 -4.40 9.22
N PHE A 153 -11.32 -4.58 9.37
CA PHE A 153 -12.34 -3.69 8.79
C PHE A 153 -12.34 -2.28 9.40
N SER A 154 -12.00 -2.19 10.68
CA SER A 154 -11.89 -0.92 11.42
C SER A 154 -10.83 0.05 10.87
N THR A 155 -9.94 -0.43 9.99
CA THR A 155 -8.90 0.38 9.37
C THR A 155 -9.38 1.13 8.13
N ALA A 156 -10.52 0.75 7.56
CA ALA A 156 -11.14 1.48 6.46
C ALA A 156 -11.80 2.75 6.99
N VAL A 157 -11.56 3.87 6.30
CA VAL A 157 -12.08 5.20 6.66
C VAL A 157 -12.66 5.91 5.44
N LYS A 158 -13.62 6.81 5.65
CA LYS A 158 -14.19 7.63 4.57
C LYS A 158 -13.40 8.93 4.45
N VAL A 159 -12.98 9.30 3.26
CA VAL A 159 -12.38 10.60 2.99
C VAL A 159 -13.50 11.56 2.60
N SER A 160 -13.46 12.80 3.10
CA SER A 160 -14.55 13.77 2.90
C SER A 160 -14.78 14.20 1.45
N THR A 161 -13.87 13.87 0.53
CA THR A 161 -14.02 14.06 -0.92
C THR A 161 -14.86 12.96 -1.58
N GLY A 162 -15.26 11.93 -0.84
CA GLY A 162 -16.06 10.81 -1.36
C GLY A 162 -15.27 9.52 -1.53
N CYS A 163 -13.95 9.54 -1.38
CA CYS A 163 -13.11 8.34 -1.44
C CYS A 163 -13.09 7.53 -0.14
N THR A 164 -12.41 6.40 -0.18
CA THR A 164 -11.99 5.58 0.96
C THR A 164 -10.51 5.80 1.24
N GLY A 165 -10.09 5.63 2.50
CA GLY A 165 -8.68 5.50 2.87
C GLY A 165 -8.46 4.33 3.83
N THR A 166 -7.19 4.01 4.11
CA THR A 166 -6.80 2.96 5.05
C THR A 166 -5.79 3.46 6.07
N LEU A 167 -6.03 3.17 7.35
CA LEU A 167 -5.12 3.51 8.45
C LEU A 167 -3.82 2.71 8.34
N VAL A 168 -2.70 3.43 8.22
CA VAL A 168 -1.34 2.87 8.08
C VAL A 168 -0.35 3.34 9.16
N GLY A 169 -0.82 4.18 10.09
CA GLY A 169 -0.10 4.61 11.29
C GLY A 169 -1.03 5.42 12.20
N ASP A 170 -0.61 5.74 13.42
CA ASP A 170 -1.46 6.38 14.44
C ASP A 170 -2.13 7.69 14.02
N ARG A 171 -1.53 8.37 13.03
CA ARG A 171 -2.03 9.61 12.43
C ARG A 171 -2.04 9.54 10.90
N HIS A 172 -1.84 8.38 10.29
CA HIS A 172 -1.56 8.29 8.86
C HIS A 172 -2.59 7.44 8.14
N VAL A 173 -3.12 7.98 7.05
CA VAL A 173 -4.11 7.34 6.19
C VAL A 173 -3.56 7.32 4.76
N MET A 174 -3.47 6.14 4.15
CA MET A 174 -3.24 6.01 2.71
C MET A 174 -4.55 6.15 1.95
N THR A 175 -4.50 6.80 0.80
CA THR A 175 -5.60 6.98 -0.16
C THR A 175 -5.04 7.11 -1.57
N ALA A 176 -5.88 7.14 -2.60
CA ALA A 176 -5.46 7.47 -3.96
C ALA A 176 -5.18 8.98 -4.09
N ALA A 177 -4.29 9.37 -4.99
CA ALA A 177 -3.93 10.77 -5.22
C ALA A 177 -5.08 11.53 -5.90
N HIS A 178 -5.78 10.90 -6.84
CA HIS A 178 -6.93 11.50 -7.52
C HIS A 178 -8.05 11.94 -6.56
N CYS A 179 -8.14 11.32 -5.39
CA CYS A 179 -9.10 11.67 -4.34
C CYS A 179 -8.89 13.06 -3.76
N VAL A 180 -7.72 13.67 -3.98
CA VAL A 180 -7.32 14.97 -3.43
C VAL A 180 -6.73 15.91 -4.48
N HIS A 181 -6.35 15.40 -5.66
CA HIS A 181 -5.65 16.16 -6.70
C HIS A 181 -6.06 15.64 -8.09
N ASP A 182 -6.47 16.49 -9.02
CA ASP A 182 -6.96 16.08 -10.36
C ASP A 182 -5.86 15.88 -11.42
N GLY A 183 -4.60 15.91 -10.99
CA GLY A 183 -3.41 15.88 -11.85
C GLY A 183 -2.90 17.28 -12.22
N LYS A 184 -3.71 18.33 -12.08
CA LYS A 184 -3.30 19.73 -12.30
C LYS A 184 -3.35 20.58 -11.03
N THR A 185 -4.36 20.39 -10.20
CA THR A 185 -4.56 21.12 -8.95
C THR A 185 -5.27 20.29 -7.89
N TYR A 186 -5.27 20.79 -6.65
CA TYR A 186 -5.99 20.17 -5.54
C TYR A 186 -7.49 20.39 -5.68
N VAL A 187 -8.25 19.32 -5.43
CA VAL A 187 -9.71 19.33 -5.58
C VAL A 187 -10.39 20.12 -4.46
N LYS A 188 -11.65 20.48 -4.70
CA LYS A 188 -12.53 21.17 -3.75
C LYS A 188 -12.60 20.40 -2.44
N GLY A 189 -12.34 21.11 -1.35
CA GLY A 189 -12.35 20.55 0.01
C GLY A 189 -11.03 19.91 0.45
N ALA A 190 -10.03 19.77 -0.43
CA ALA A 190 -8.70 19.26 -0.06
C ALA A 190 -8.01 20.11 1.03
N GLN A 191 -8.20 21.44 1.02
CA GLN A 191 -7.68 22.33 2.06
C GLN A 191 -8.24 22.00 3.46
N ARG A 192 -9.53 21.63 3.53
CA ARG A 192 -10.26 21.38 4.77
C ARG A 192 -10.61 19.90 4.94
N LEU A 193 -9.77 19.04 4.37
CA LEU A 193 -9.99 17.59 4.26
C LEU A 193 -10.20 16.95 5.63
N ARG A 194 -11.13 15.99 5.68
CA ARG A 194 -11.45 15.23 6.88
C ARG A 194 -11.50 13.74 6.58
N VAL A 195 -11.15 12.96 7.60
CA VAL A 195 -11.23 11.50 7.57
C VAL A 195 -12.28 11.05 8.58
N GLY A 196 -13.24 10.27 8.10
CA GLY A 196 -14.40 9.78 8.81
C GLY A 196 -14.19 8.35 9.31
N PHE A 197 -14.35 8.19 10.62
CA PHE A 197 -14.22 6.93 11.33
C PHE A 197 -15.60 6.41 11.70
N LEU A 198 -15.94 5.20 11.25
CA LEU A 198 -17.23 4.59 11.56
C LEU A 198 -17.34 4.32 13.07
N LYS A 199 -18.45 4.73 13.69
CA LYS A 199 -18.76 4.51 15.11
C LYS A 199 -20.26 4.21 15.31
N PRO A 200 -20.62 3.41 16.32
CA PRO A 200 -22.01 3.26 16.72
C PRO A 200 -22.62 4.59 17.11
N ARG A 201 -23.90 4.78 16.80
CA ARG A 201 -24.68 5.88 17.36
C ARG A 201 -25.11 5.48 18.77
N GLN A 202 -24.58 6.16 19.79
CA GLN A 202 -25.12 6.03 21.16
C GLN A 202 -26.60 6.45 21.19
N ARG A 203 -27.42 5.68 21.93
CA ARG A 203 -28.80 6.05 22.28
C ARG A 203 -28.72 7.08 23.41
N ASP A 204 -28.61 8.36 23.06
CA ASP A 204 -28.59 9.45 24.06
C ASP A 204 -30.01 9.99 24.38
N ALA A 205 -31.08 9.24 24.08
CA ALA A 205 -32.45 9.64 24.39
C ALA A 205 -33.13 8.63 25.33
N PRO A 206 -33.74 9.08 26.45
CA PRO A 206 -34.58 8.22 27.28
C PRO A 206 -35.76 7.70 26.43
N PRO A 207 -36.23 6.48 26.68
CA PRO A 207 -37.35 5.91 25.93
C PRO A 207 -38.62 6.72 26.24
N THR A 208 -39.03 7.61 25.33
CA THR A 208 -40.40 8.10 25.34
C THR A 208 -41.29 6.95 24.86
N ASN A 209 -42.18 6.53 25.75
CA ASN A 209 -43.10 5.43 25.54
C ASN A 209 -43.84 5.54 24.20
N ARG A 210 -44.03 4.39 23.55
CA ARG A 210 -44.85 4.10 22.35
C ARG A 210 -44.13 4.25 21.00
N SER A 211 -43.27 3.28 20.70
CA SER A 211 -43.43 2.47 19.48
C SER A 211 -42.50 1.26 19.52
N SER A 212 -43.10 0.08 19.46
CA SER A 212 -42.46 -1.18 19.13
C SER A 212 -41.71 -1.05 17.80
N SER A 213 -40.39 -0.85 17.84
CA SER A 213 -39.52 -1.11 16.69
C SER A 213 -38.25 -1.80 17.16
N ALA A 214 -38.39 -3.08 17.51
CA ALA A 214 -37.29 -4.01 17.78
C ALA A 214 -36.46 -4.35 16.52
N ASN A 215 -36.37 -3.45 15.54
CA ASN A 215 -35.73 -3.73 14.25
C ASN A 215 -35.22 -2.47 13.53
N ARG A 216 -34.72 -1.45 14.26
CA ARG A 216 -33.94 -0.39 13.61
C ARG A 216 -32.49 -0.85 13.53
N PRO A 217 -31.93 -1.08 12.32
CA PRO A 217 -30.53 -1.45 12.18
C PRO A 217 -29.70 -0.39 12.88
N ASP A 218 -28.77 -0.89 13.66
CA ASP A 218 -28.01 -0.20 14.67
C ASP A 218 -27.13 0.87 13.99
N LYS A 219 -27.68 2.09 13.81
CA LYS A 219 -27.18 3.07 12.83
C LYS A 219 -25.75 3.52 13.17
N MET A 220 -24.82 3.27 12.25
CA MET A 220 -23.46 3.79 12.33
C MET A 220 -23.40 5.27 11.92
N LYS A 221 -22.44 6.02 12.47
CA LYS A 221 -22.12 7.41 12.07
C LYS A 221 -20.62 7.60 11.88
N PHE A 222 -20.24 8.57 11.05
CA PHE A 222 -18.84 8.97 10.91
C PHE A 222 -18.45 10.00 11.96
N GLN A 223 -17.42 9.70 12.75
CA GLN A 223 -16.68 10.70 13.51
C GLN A 223 -15.54 11.23 12.65
N TRP A 224 -15.47 12.55 12.46
CA TRP A 224 -14.50 13.16 11.56
C TRP A 224 -13.27 13.70 12.31
N ILE A 225 -12.08 13.43 11.77
CA ILE A 225 -10.81 14.05 12.17
C ILE A 225 -10.28 14.88 11.00
N ARG A 226 -9.84 16.12 11.26
CA ARG A 226 -9.22 16.97 10.24
C ARG A 226 -7.83 16.47 9.86
N VAL A 227 -7.52 16.57 8.57
CA VAL A 227 -6.18 16.38 8.03
C VAL A 227 -5.32 17.61 8.38
N LYS A 228 -4.06 17.38 8.72
CA LYS A 228 -3.03 18.37 9.03
C LYS A 228 -2.24 18.72 7.78
N ARG A 229 -1.80 17.69 7.04
CA ARG A 229 -1.12 17.82 5.75
C ARG A 229 -1.35 16.59 4.87
N THR A 230 -1.22 16.78 3.56
CA THR A 230 -1.43 15.79 2.53
C THR A 230 -0.19 15.72 1.65
N HIS A 231 0.35 14.53 1.42
CA HIS A 231 1.49 14.29 0.52
C HIS A 231 1.01 13.66 -0.79
N VAL A 232 1.41 14.22 -1.93
CA VAL A 232 1.08 13.74 -3.28
C VAL A 232 2.35 13.67 -4.13
N PRO A 233 2.70 12.52 -4.72
CA PRO A 233 3.89 12.38 -5.57
C PRO A 233 3.71 13.16 -6.87
N LYS A 234 4.81 13.74 -7.37
CA LYS A 234 4.83 14.47 -8.64
C LYS A 234 4.61 13.56 -9.83
N GLY A 235 4.85 12.25 -9.73
CA GLY A 235 4.47 11.30 -10.78
C GLY A 235 2.97 11.37 -11.12
N TRP A 236 2.11 11.63 -10.14
CA TRP A 236 0.68 11.88 -10.38
C TRP A 236 0.45 13.24 -11.04
N ILE A 237 1.10 14.29 -10.54
CA ILE A 237 0.91 15.69 -10.96
C ILE A 237 1.48 15.96 -12.36
N LYS A 238 2.58 15.28 -12.72
CA LYS A 238 3.26 15.44 -14.01
C LYS A 238 2.90 14.38 -15.03
N GLY A 239 2.20 13.32 -14.63
CA GLY A 239 1.77 12.30 -15.57
C GLY A 239 0.96 12.95 -16.68
N ASN A 240 1.49 12.95 -17.91
CA ASN A 240 0.74 13.35 -19.10
C ASN A 240 -0.61 12.62 -19.03
N ALA A 241 -1.70 13.39 -19.16
CA ALA A 241 -3.08 12.95 -18.96
C ALA A 241 -3.27 11.42 -19.12
N ASN A 242 -3.30 10.73 -17.98
CA ASN A 242 -3.76 9.36 -17.76
C ASN A 242 -2.81 8.15 -17.96
N GLU A 243 -1.64 8.25 -18.60
CA GLU A 243 -0.81 7.04 -18.83
C GLU A 243 0.16 6.74 -17.67
N ILE A 244 1.14 7.62 -17.41
CA ILE A 244 2.13 7.43 -16.32
C ILE A 244 1.56 7.87 -14.96
N GLY A 245 0.56 8.76 -14.96
CA GLY A 245 -0.03 9.31 -13.72
C GLY A 245 -0.53 8.21 -12.78
N MET A 246 -1.19 7.19 -13.33
CA MET A 246 -1.73 6.08 -12.54
C MET A 246 -0.68 5.29 -11.76
N ASP A 247 0.54 5.15 -12.28
CA ASP A 247 1.63 4.47 -11.57
C ASP A 247 1.92 5.15 -10.22
N TYR A 248 1.57 6.43 -10.08
CA TYR A 248 1.79 7.25 -8.90
C TYR A 248 0.49 7.73 -8.25
N ASP A 249 -0.65 7.07 -8.51
CA ASP A 249 -1.93 7.42 -7.92
C ASP A 249 -2.07 6.96 -6.44
N TYR A 250 -1.20 7.49 -5.59
CA TYR A 250 -1.23 7.29 -4.14
C TYR A 250 -0.95 8.60 -3.41
N ALA A 251 -1.57 8.77 -2.26
CA ALA A 251 -1.34 9.90 -1.38
C ALA A 251 -1.36 9.46 0.09
N LEU A 252 -0.72 10.26 0.94
CA LEU A 252 -0.72 10.06 2.38
C LEU A 252 -1.30 11.27 3.10
N LEU A 253 -2.28 11.03 3.97
CA LEU A 253 -2.90 12.05 4.81
C LEU A 253 -2.39 11.91 6.24
N GLU A 254 -1.81 12.98 6.79
CA GLU A 254 -1.50 13.08 8.21
C GLU A 254 -2.65 13.76 8.96
N LEU A 255 -3.17 13.14 10.01
CA LEU A 255 -4.27 13.63 10.82
C LEU A 255 -3.77 14.60 11.91
N LYS A 256 -4.59 15.61 12.24
CA LYS A 256 -4.29 16.56 13.34
C LYS A 256 -4.20 15.87 14.71
N LYS A 257 -4.86 14.73 14.89
CA LYS A 257 -4.90 13.98 16.16
C LYS A 257 -4.76 12.48 15.89
N ALA A 258 -4.16 11.75 16.84
CA ALA A 258 -4.07 10.31 16.76
C ALA A 258 -5.46 9.66 16.87
N HIS A 259 -5.72 8.65 16.04
CA HIS A 259 -7.04 8.02 15.97
C HIS A 259 -7.27 6.92 17.02
N LYS A 260 -6.22 6.44 17.69
CA LYS A 260 -6.27 5.42 18.76
C LYS A 260 -6.98 4.12 18.35
N ARG A 261 -6.79 3.68 17.11
CA ARG A 261 -7.29 2.39 16.58
C ARG A 261 -6.12 1.54 16.12
N ARG A 262 -6.33 0.24 15.94
CA ARG A 262 -5.39 -0.59 15.19
C ARG A 262 -5.30 -0.07 13.75
N TYR A 263 -4.10 -0.09 13.18
CA TYR A 263 -3.81 0.25 11.79
C TYR A 263 -3.06 -0.91 11.12
N MET A 264 -3.04 -0.94 9.79
CA MET A 264 -2.29 -1.95 9.04
C MET A 264 -0.85 -1.49 8.82
N LYS A 265 0.08 -2.43 8.81
CA LYS A 265 1.43 -2.14 8.30
C LYS A 265 1.39 -2.07 6.77
N ILE A 266 2.25 -1.25 6.18
CA ILE A 266 2.53 -1.32 4.75
C ILE A 266 3.58 -2.40 4.47
N GLY A 267 3.61 -2.92 3.24
CA GLY A 267 4.62 -3.88 2.79
C GLY A 267 4.85 -3.80 1.30
N VAL A 268 6.02 -4.25 0.86
CA VAL A 268 6.32 -4.33 -0.57
C VAL A 268 5.43 -5.38 -1.22
N SER A 269 4.80 -5.00 -2.33
CA SER A 269 3.89 -5.85 -3.10
C SER A 269 4.64 -7.01 -3.75
N PRO A 270 4.39 -8.27 -3.36
CA PRO A 270 4.97 -9.40 -4.07
C PRO A 270 4.35 -9.52 -5.47
N PRO A 271 5.00 -10.24 -6.42
CA PRO A 271 4.40 -10.62 -7.69
C PRO A 271 3.04 -11.32 -7.47
N ALA A 272 2.10 -11.18 -8.42
CA ALA A 272 0.73 -11.65 -8.26
C ALA A 272 0.68 -13.17 -7.99
N ARG A 273 1.59 -13.92 -8.61
CA ARG A 273 1.77 -15.38 -8.43
C ARG A 273 2.29 -15.79 -7.06
N GLN A 274 2.96 -14.88 -6.36
CA GLN A 274 3.51 -15.13 -5.03
C GLN A 274 2.53 -14.71 -3.92
N LEU A 275 1.39 -14.09 -4.28
CA LEU A 275 0.32 -13.82 -3.32
C LEU A 275 -0.31 -15.14 -2.85
N PRO A 276 -0.62 -15.28 -1.55
CA PRO A 276 -1.30 -16.46 -1.04
C PRO A 276 -2.64 -16.70 -1.75
N GLY A 277 -2.73 -17.83 -2.45
CA GLY A 277 -3.91 -18.19 -3.26
C GLY A 277 -4.17 -17.22 -4.43
N HIS A 278 -3.18 -16.45 -4.85
CA HIS A 278 -3.26 -15.38 -5.86
C HIS A 278 -4.36 -14.36 -5.54
N ARG A 279 -4.62 -14.09 -4.25
CA ARG A 279 -5.75 -13.29 -3.81
C ARG A 279 -5.32 -12.05 -3.05
N VAL A 280 -6.12 -11.01 -3.23
CA VAL A 280 -6.03 -9.75 -2.50
C VAL A 280 -7.36 -9.43 -1.83
N GLN A 281 -7.31 -8.57 -0.82
CA GLN A 281 -8.45 -8.17 -0.02
C GLN A 281 -8.45 -6.65 0.12
N PHE A 282 -9.64 -6.05 0.10
CA PHE A 282 -9.81 -4.66 0.55
C PHE A 282 -11.23 -4.41 1.04
N SER A 283 -11.39 -3.32 1.78
CA SER A 283 -12.68 -2.83 2.24
C SER A 283 -12.83 -1.36 1.88
N GLY A 284 -13.99 -0.97 1.37
CA GLY A 284 -14.26 0.38 0.91
C GLY A 284 -15.70 0.84 1.07
N PHE A 285 -15.90 2.14 0.95
CA PHE A 285 -17.19 2.81 1.05
C PHE A 285 -17.69 3.22 -0.33
N ASP A 286 -18.33 2.27 -1.00
CA ASP A 286 -18.95 2.47 -2.30
C ASP A 286 -20.14 3.44 -2.20
N ASN A 287 -20.36 4.19 -3.27
CA ASN A 287 -21.43 5.18 -3.34
C ASN A 287 -22.81 4.56 -3.54
N ASP A 288 -22.90 3.37 -4.15
CA ASP A 288 -24.14 2.61 -4.32
C ASP A 288 -24.66 2.04 -2.98
N ARG A 289 -23.78 1.88 -1.98
CA ARG A 289 -24.11 1.38 -0.64
C ARG A 289 -23.79 2.41 0.45
N GLN A 290 -24.52 3.52 0.45
CA GLN A 290 -24.28 4.66 1.35
C GLN A 290 -24.15 4.25 2.83
N GLY A 291 -23.01 4.60 3.41
CA GLY A 291 -22.72 4.37 4.83
C GLY A 291 -22.40 2.93 5.20
N GLN A 292 -22.43 1.99 4.25
CA GLN A 292 -22.02 0.61 4.45
C GLN A 292 -20.56 0.42 4.05
N LEU A 293 -19.85 -0.42 4.81
CA LEU A 293 -18.53 -0.88 4.44
C LEU A 293 -18.66 -2.17 3.64
N VAL A 294 -18.11 -2.16 2.42
CA VAL A 294 -18.12 -3.30 1.50
C VAL A 294 -16.76 -3.98 1.57
N PHE A 295 -16.75 -5.30 1.78
CA PHE A 295 -15.54 -6.11 1.77
C PHE A 295 -15.48 -7.00 0.54
N ARG A 296 -14.26 -7.18 0.04
CA ARG A 296 -13.97 -7.97 -1.15
C ARG A 296 -12.75 -8.83 -0.93
N PHE A 297 -12.79 -9.99 -1.56
CA PHE A 297 -11.63 -10.82 -1.78
C PHE A 297 -11.65 -11.29 -3.25
N CYS A 298 -10.67 -10.90 -4.04
CA CYS A 298 -10.62 -11.28 -5.46
C CYS A 298 -9.25 -11.83 -5.82
N LYS A 299 -9.17 -12.41 -7.01
CA LYS A 299 -7.90 -12.86 -7.57
C LYS A 299 -7.15 -11.68 -8.19
N ALA A 300 -5.85 -11.61 -7.91
CA ALA A 300 -4.91 -10.82 -8.68
C ALA A 300 -4.50 -11.65 -9.91
N HIS A 301 -4.52 -11.03 -11.09
CA HIS A 301 -4.35 -11.73 -12.36
C HIS A 301 -3.01 -11.40 -13.02
N GLU A 302 -2.84 -10.13 -13.37
CA GLU A 302 -1.62 -9.60 -13.98
C GLU A 302 -1.05 -8.46 -13.14
N GLU A 303 0.22 -8.16 -13.35
CA GLU A 303 0.91 -7.05 -12.73
C GLU A 303 1.85 -6.39 -13.74
N THR A 304 2.04 -5.08 -13.59
CA THR A 304 3.22 -4.36 -14.09
C THR A 304 4.13 -4.08 -12.89
N TYR A 305 5.25 -3.39 -13.07
CA TYR A 305 6.09 -2.99 -11.93
C TYR A 305 5.29 -2.15 -10.92
N ASP A 306 4.48 -1.20 -11.41
CA ASP A 306 3.77 -0.23 -10.57
C ASP A 306 2.28 -0.54 -10.34
N LEU A 307 1.65 -1.41 -11.12
CA LEU A 307 0.21 -1.69 -11.06
C LEU A 307 -0.09 -3.18 -10.85
N LEU A 308 -1.17 -3.45 -10.11
CA LEU A 308 -1.73 -4.77 -9.89
C LEU A 308 -3.14 -4.82 -10.45
N TYR A 309 -3.36 -5.70 -11.42
CA TYR A 309 -4.64 -5.92 -12.07
C TYR A 309 -5.41 -7.00 -11.34
N GLN A 310 -6.62 -6.68 -10.94
CA GLN A 310 -7.49 -7.52 -10.15
C GLN A 310 -8.93 -7.41 -10.64
N HIS A 311 -9.73 -8.41 -10.32
CA HIS A 311 -11.15 -8.42 -10.66
C HIS A 311 -11.99 -8.41 -9.40
N CYS A 312 -11.85 -7.30 -8.67
CA CYS A 312 -12.69 -7.00 -7.53
C CYS A 312 -13.75 -6.00 -7.99
N ASP A 313 -15.02 -6.42 -8.04
CA ASP A 313 -16.14 -5.53 -8.38
C ASP A 313 -16.09 -4.30 -7.48
N ALA A 314 -16.06 -3.10 -8.04
CA ALA A 314 -15.99 -1.87 -7.28
C ALA A 314 -16.89 -0.81 -7.90
N GLN A 315 -17.33 0.12 -7.07
CA GLN A 315 -18.12 1.28 -7.48
C GLN A 315 -17.43 2.55 -7.01
N PRO A 316 -17.76 3.72 -7.59
CA PRO A 316 -17.22 5.00 -7.16
C PRO A 316 -17.26 5.17 -5.65
N GLY A 317 -16.20 5.75 -5.09
CA GLY A 317 -16.00 5.90 -3.65
C GLY A 317 -15.19 4.78 -2.98
N ALA A 318 -15.02 3.63 -3.65
CA ALA A 318 -14.05 2.61 -3.24
C ALA A 318 -12.58 3.05 -3.46
N SER A 319 -12.35 4.03 -4.33
CA SER A 319 -11.04 4.64 -4.59
C SER A 319 -10.28 5.03 -3.33
N GLY A 320 -8.99 4.72 -3.30
CA GLY A 320 -8.11 4.90 -2.15
C GLY A 320 -8.18 3.80 -1.08
N SER A 321 -9.02 2.77 -1.26
CA SER A 321 -9.00 1.59 -0.39
C SER A 321 -7.63 0.91 -0.41
N GLY A 322 -7.09 0.59 0.77
CA GLY A 322 -5.85 -0.17 0.88
C GLY A 322 -6.07 -1.62 0.47
N VAL A 323 -5.38 -2.06 -0.58
CA VAL A 323 -5.34 -3.46 -1.01
C VAL A 323 -4.30 -4.18 -0.18
N TYR A 324 -4.71 -5.22 0.54
CA TYR A 324 -3.87 -5.96 1.48
C TYR A 324 -3.86 -7.46 1.22
N ALA A 325 -2.76 -8.08 1.62
CA ALA A 325 -2.55 -9.52 1.60
C ALA A 325 -1.96 -9.99 2.94
N ARG A 326 -2.07 -11.30 3.21
CA ARG A 326 -1.39 -11.92 4.35
C ARG A 326 0.05 -12.20 3.95
N MET A 327 1.01 -11.69 4.71
CA MET A 327 2.43 -11.90 4.49
C MET A 327 3.04 -12.58 5.71
N TRP A 328 3.95 -13.53 5.47
CA TRP A 328 4.65 -14.22 6.54
C TRP A 328 5.74 -13.33 7.10
N ASN A 329 5.58 -12.91 8.36
CA ASN A 329 6.63 -12.21 9.09
C ASN A 329 7.60 -13.24 9.67
N ARG A 330 8.78 -13.38 9.05
CA ARG A 330 9.81 -14.35 9.49
C ARG A 330 10.33 -14.06 10.90
N ARG A 331 10.53 -12.77 11.25
CA ARG A 331 11.06 -12.37 12.56
C ARG A 331 10.08 -12.69 13.69
N GLN A 332 8.80 -12.41 13.47
CA GLN A 332 7.75 -12.66 14.47
C GLN A 332 7.06 -14.03 14.32
N ARG A 333 7.51 -14.84 13.36
CA ARG A 333 6.98 -16.17 13.02
C ARG A 333 5.44 -16.22 12.96
N ARG A 334 4.83 -15.19 12.36
CA ARG A 334 3.38 -15.07 12.26
C ARG A 334 2.94 -14.46 10.93
N TRP A 335 1.73 -14.79 10.52
CA TRP A 335 1.09 -14.11 9.40
C TRP A 335 0.58 -12.74 9.82
N GLU A 336 0.94 -11.70 9.08
CA GLU A 336 0.45 -10.34 9.27
C GLU A 336 -0.28 -9.88 8.01
N ARG A 337 -1.36 -9.11 8.15
CA ARG A 337 -1.95 -8.41 7.00
C ARG A 337 -1.18 -7.12 6.77
N LYS A 338 -0.67 -6.95 5.56
CA LYS A 338 0.03 -5.74 5.13
C LYS A 338 -0.69 -5.13 3.92
N VAL A 339 -0.81 -3.81 3.90
CA VAL A 339 -1.24 -3.05 2.71
C VAL A 339 -0.10 -3.11 1.70
N ILE A 340 -0.39 -3.68 0.54
CA ILE A 340 0.55 -3.90 -0.56
C ILE A 340 0.19 -3.09 -1.82
N GLY A 341 -0.95 -2.38 -1.78
CA GLY A 341 -1.37 -1.51 -2.86
C GLY A 341 -2.50 -0.57 -2.47
N ILE A 342 -2.83 0.35 -3.37
CA ILE A 342 -3.91 1.33 -3.24
C ILE A 342 -4.86 1.12 -4.40
N PHE A 343 -6.13 0.86 -4.12
CA PHE A 343 -7.16 0.78 -5.15
C PHE A 343 -7.32 2.15 -5.83
N SER A 344 -7.13 2.21 -7.14
CA SER A 344 -7.18 3.44 -7.94
C SER A 344 -8.49 3.52 -8.71
N GLY A 345 -8.71 2.64 -9.68
CA GLY A 345 -9.87 2.74 -10.57
C GLY A 345 -10.03 1.54 -11.50
N HIS A 346 -10.76 1.77 -12.60
CA HIS A 346 -11.08 0.77 -13.61
C HIS A 346 -10.28 1.04 -14.89
N GLN A 347 -9.86 -0.02 -15.57
CA GLN A 347 -9.22 0.04 -16.88
C GLN A 347 -9.90 -0.93 -17.83
N TRP A 348 -9.96 -0.53 -19.10
CA TRP A 348 -10.49 -1.31 -20.21
C TRP A 348 -9.31 -1.81 -21.03
N VAL A 349 -9.32 -3.08 -21.41
CA VAL A 349 -8.25 -3.71 -22.18
C VAL A 349 -8.86 -4.35 -23.42
N ASP A 350 -8.51 -3.86 -24.60
CA ASP A 350 -8.96 -4.46 -25.85
C ASP A 350 -8.04 -5.60 -26.27
N ARG A 351 -8.49 -6.85 -26.06
CA ARG A 351 -7.77 -8.06 -26.50
C ARG A 351 -8.51 -8.73 -27.65
N ASN A 352 -7.92 -8.69 -28.84
CA ASN A 352 -8.40 -9.38 -30.04
C ASN A 352 -9.89 -9.09 -30.37
N GLY A 353 -10.33 -7.85 -30.20
CA GLY A 353 -11.72 -7.44 -30.44
C GLY A 353 -12.71 -7.73 -29.31
N ALA A 354 -12.26 -8.25 -28.15
CA ALA A 354 -13.04 -8.36 -26.93
C ALA A 354 -12.47 -7.41 -25.85
N SER A 355 -13.29 -6.51 -25.32
CA SER A 355 -12.91 -5.64 -24.22
C SER A 355 -13.00 -6.40 -22.89
N GLU A 356 -11.89 -6.48 -22.16
CA GLU A 356 -11.82 -7.05 -20.81
C GLU A 356 -11.67 -5.91 -19.78
N GLU A 357 -12.54 -5.88 -18.77
CA GLU A 357 -12.51 -4.91 -17.68
C GLU A 357 -11.65 -5.38 -16.51
N PHE A 358 -10.74 -4.53 -16.08
CA PHE A 358 -9.89 -4.77 -14.90
C PHE A 358 -10.04 -3.63 -13.90
N ASN A 359 -10.03 -3.99 -12.62
CA ASN A 359 -9.80 -3.02 -11.57
C ASN A 359 -8.31 -2.98 -11.23
N VAL A 360 -7.80 -1.79 -10.93
CA VAL A 360 -6.37 -1.56 -10.81
C VAL A 360 -6.02 -1.01 -9.44
N ALA A 361 -4.94 -1.53 -8.89
CA ALA A 361 -4.34 -1.02 -7.68
C ALA A 361 -2.89 -0.63 -7.92
N VAL A 362 -2.49 0.55 -7.43
CA VAL A 362 -1.10 0.99 -7.42
C VAL A 362 -0.33 0.13 -6.43
N ARG A 363 0.67 -0.61 -6.91
CA ARG A 363 1.54 -1.45 -6.08
C ARG A 363 2.42 -0.59 -5.19
N VAL A 364 2.59 -1.04 -3.95
CA VAL A 364 3.65 -0.54 -3.07
C VAL A 364 4.96 -1.21 -3.50
N THR A 365 5.69 -0.55 -4.40
CA THR A 365 7.04 -0.97 -4.83
C THR A 365 8.08 -0.63 -3.76
N PRO A 366 9.33 -1.13 -3.82
CA PRO A 366 10.36 -0.79 -2.85
C PRO A 366 10.60 0.73 -2.67
N LEU A 367 10.62 1.48 -3.78
CA LEU A 367 10.81 2.94 -3.74
C LEU A 367 9.60 3.66 -3.13
N LYS A 368 8.38 3.25 -3.51
CA LYS A 368 7.14 3.79 -2.91
C LYS A 368 7.05 3.44 -1.42
N TYR A 369 7.45 2.23 -1.03
CA TYR A 369 7.52 1.83 0.38
C TYR A 369 8.47 2.74 1.16
N ALA A 370 9.68 2.98 0.65
CA ALA A 370 10.66 3.83 1.31
C ALA A 370 10.13 5.26 1.50
N GLN A 371 9.52 5.82 0.47
CA GLN A 371 8.94 7.17 0.51
C GLN A 371 7.75 7.26 1.48
N ILE A 372 6.76 6.36 1.37
CA ILE A 372 5.58 6.34 2.25
C ILE A 372 6.01 6.09 3.70
N CYS A 373 6.95 5.18 3.93
CA CYS A 373 7.48 4.92 5.26
C CYS A 373 8.16 6.17 5.85
N TYR A 374 8.97 6.88 5.05
CA TYR A 374 9.57 8.14 5.48
C TYR A 374 8.50 9.17 5.88
N TRP A 375 7.43 9.32 5.09
CA TRP A 375 6.33 10.21 5.45
C TRP A 375 5.64 9.82 6.78
N ILE A 376 5.51 8.52 7.05
CA ILE A 376 4.89 8.01 8.29
C ILE A 376 5.80 8.16 9.51
N LYS A 377 7.10 7.89 9.35
CA LYS A 377 8.08 7.79 10.44
C LYS A 377 8.85 9.08 10.69
N GLY A 378 8.94 9.95 9.70
CA GLY A 378 9.80 11.12 9.69
C GLY A 378 11.30 10.80 9.63
N ASN A 379 11.67 9.52 9.47
CA ASN A 379 13.06 9.08 9.38
C ASN A 379 13.16 7.78 8.56
N TYR A 380 14.35 7.50 8.01
CA TYR A 380 14.60 6.31 7.19
C TYR A 380 15.08 5.09 8.01
N VAL A 381 15.65 5.29 9.20
CA VAL A 381 16.20 4.19 10.01
C VAL A 381 15.11 3.16 10.33
N ASP A 382 13.89 3.63 10.56
CA ASP A 382 12.71 2.80 10.84
C ASP A 382 12.08 2.15 9.60
N CYS A 383 12.64 2.37 8.41
CA CYS A 383 12.08 1.94 7.12
C CYS A 383 12.82 0.75 6.49
N ARG A 384 13.65 0.04 7.25
CA ARG A 384 14.50 -1.05 6.75
C ARG A 384 13.78 -2.39 6.57
N ASP A 385 12.51 -2.52 7.01
CA ASP A 385 11.77 -3.79 7.10
C ASP A 385 10.53 -3.89 6.18
N GLY A 386 10.72 -3.60 4.89
CA GLY A 386 9.70 -3.70 3.81
C GLY A 386 8.94 -5.02 3.76
#